data_AF-A0A3C1DLY6-F1
#
_entry.id   AF-A0A3C1DLY6-F1
#
_cell.length_a   1.000
_cell.length_b   1.000
_cell.length_c   1.000
_cell.angle_alpha   90.00
_cell.angle_beta   90.00
_cell.angle_gamma   90.00
#
_symmetry.space_group_name_H-M   'P 1'
#
loop_
_entity.id
_entity.type
_entity.pdbx_description
1 polymer ?
#
loop_
_entity_poly.entity_id
_entity_poly.type
_entity_poly.pdbx_seq_one_letter_code
_entity_poly.pdbx_strand_id
1 'polypeptide(L)'
;SLIEIAQRADLVVTMGGISAGAYEVVKEVFAELGGVAFASVAVQPGKPQGFGFLNRTPVITLPGNPVSALVSFELFVRPALRKIGGFTDFDRPRVRAQTTTALAVSRDRTRYLAGTLDSLRGVVAPASRRGSHLVAQVAGANCLVEVPAGLDDVAAGSFVEVLWLGS
;
A
#
# COMPACT_ATOMS: atom_id res chain seq x y z
N SER A 1 0.90 4.94 -27.91
CA SER A 1 1.72 5.64 -26.90
C SER A 1 1.03 5.59 -25.53
N LEU A 2 1.71 5.96 -24.44
CA LEU A 2 1.08 6.02 -23.11
C LEU A 2 -0.14 6.97 -23.09
N ILE A 3 -0.08 8.06 -23.87
CA ILE A 3 -1.17 9.03 -24.03
C ILE A 3 -2.42 8.38 -24.65
N GLU A 4 -2.27 7.57 -25.70
CA GLU A 4 -3.40 6.89 -26.36
C GLU A 4 -4.08 5.88 -25.43
N ILE A 5 -3.31 5.17 -24.61
CA ILE A 5 -3.84 4.25 -23.59
C ILE A 5 -4.61 5.05 -22.54
N ALA A 6 -4.02 6.15 -22.05
CA ALA A 6 -4.64 7.00 -21.04
C ALA A 6 -6.00 7.55 -21.52
N GLN A 7 -6.14 7.93 -22.79
CA GLN A 7 -7.40 8.43 -23.35
C GLN A 7 -8.55 7.40 -23.34
N ARG A 8 -8.25 6.11 -23.18
CA ARG A 8 -9.23 5.02 -23.17
C ARG A 8 -9.39 4.38 -21.80
N ALA A 9 -8.78 4.94 -20.76
CA ALA A 9 -8.79 4.41 -19.41
C ALA A 9 -9.35 5.44 -18.42
N ASP A 10 -10.06 4.97 -17.39
CA ASP A 10 -10.52 5.81 -16.28
C ASP A 10 -9.42 6.04 -15.23
N LEU A 11 -8.40 5.20 -15.21
CA LEU A 11 -7.23 5.28 -14.33
C LEU A 11 -6.05 4.54 -14.96
N VAL A 12 -4.88 5.18 -14.97
CA VAL A 12 -3.60 4.51 -15.30
C VAL A 12 -2.87 4.18 -14.01
N VAL A 13 -2.53 2.91 -13.82
CA VAL A 13 -1.69 2.46 -12.70
C VAL A 13 -0.37 1.92 -13.25
N THR A 14 0.74 2.43 -12.73
CA THR A 14 2.07 1.86 -12.99
C THR A 14 2.69 1.34 -11.71
N MET A 15 3.64 0.41 -11.84
CA MET A 15 4.37 -0.17 -10.71
C MET A 15 5.85 -0.30 -11.08
N GLY A 16 6.74 0.11 -10.18
CA GLY A 16 8.19 0.11 -10.43
C GLY A 16 8.71 1.43 -11.01
N GLY A 17 10.03 1.58 -11.08
CA GLY A 17 10.68 2.75 -11.71
C GLY A 17 10.50 4.10 -11.01
N ILE A 18 10.08 4.12 -9.73
CA ILE A 18 9.85 5.38 -8.96
C ILE A 18 10.63 5.45 -7.63
N SER A 19 11.54 4.51 -7.40
CA SER A 19 12.36 4.43 -6.18
C SER A 19 13.79 4.86 -6.48
N ALA A 20 14.54 5.26 -5.45
CA ALA A 20 15.88 5.88 -5.50
C ALA A 20 17.05 5.04 -6.10
N GLY A 21 16.79 4.12 -7.02
CA GLY A 21 17.80 3.33 -7.74
C GLY A 21 18.22 3.98 -9.07
N ALA A 22 19.23 3.39 -9.71
CA ALA A 22 19.91 3.95 -10.88
C ALA A 22 19.09 4.07 -12.18
N TYR A 23 17.84 3.56 -12.19
CA TYR A 23 16.93 3.68 -13.33
C TYR A 23 15.52 3.98 -12.85
N GLU A 24 15.12 5.25 -12.94
CA GLU A 24 13.78 5.73 -12.59
C GLU A 24 12.94 5.93 -13.86
N VAL A 25 12.89 4.92 -14.74
CA VAL A 25 12.28 4.99 -16.09
C VAL A 25 10.86 5.58 -16.06
N VAL A 26 10.06 5.24 -15.04
CA VAL A 26 8.70 5.79 -14.91
C VAL A 26 8.74 7.29 -14.61
N LYS A 27 9.62 7.74 -13.71
CA LYS A 27 9.80 9.17 -13.44
C LYS A 27 10.36 9.91 -14.65
N GLU A 28 11.29 9.31 -15.39
CA GLU A 28 11.86 9.90 -16.61
C GLU A 28 10.76 10.10 -17.67
N VAL A 29 9.96 9.07 -17.96
CA VAL A 29 8.84 9.16 -18.90
C VAL A 29 7.83 10.24 -18.47
N PHE A 30 7.50 10.32 -17.18
CA PHE A 30 6.58 11.33 -16.69
C PHE A 30 7.19 12.73 -16.53
N ALA A 31 8.51 12.85 -16.46
CA ALA A 31 9.20 14.14 -16.51
C ALA A 31 9.11 14.76 -17.90
N GLU A 32 9.17 13.93 -18.95
CA GLU A 32 8.97 14.38 -20.35
C GLU A 32 7.51 14.69 -20.66
N LEU A 33 6.59 13.82 -20.25
CA LEU A 33 5.15 14.00 -20.51
C LEU A 33 4.51 15.07 -19.61
N GLY A 34 5.08 15.31 -18.44
CA GLY A 34 4.52 16.19 -17.41
C GLY A 34 3.27 15.63 -16.73
N GLY A 35 2.75 16.39 -15.76
CA GLY A 35 1.44 16.14 -15.16
C GLY A 35 1.41 15.13 -14.00
N VAL A 36 2.50 14.43 -13.71
CA VAL A 36 2.62 13.51 -12.56
C VAL A 36 3.69 13.99 -11.58
N ALA A 37 3.32 14.16 -10.31
CA ALA A 37 4.22 14.51 -9.24
C ALA A 37 4.63 13.27 -8.45
N PHE A 38 5.89 13.22 -8.00
CA PHE A 38 6.41 12.14 -7.17
C PHE A 38 6.78 12.69 -5.79
N ALA A 39 6.35 11.99 -4.75
CA ALA A 39 6.55 12.40 -3.37
C ALA A 39 6.87 11.20 -2.47
N SER A 40 7.42 11.49 -1.29
CA SER A 40 7.51 10.51 -0.21
C SER A 40 6.30 10.63 0.71
N VAL A 41 5.64 9.52 1.00
CA VAL A 41 4.57 9.43 2.00
C VAL A 41 5.09 8.81 3.30
N ALA A 42 4.44 9.15 4.42
CA ALA A 42 4.78 8.67 5.75
C ALA A 42 4.28 7.22 6.02
N VAL A 43 4.53 6.32 5.07
CA VAL A 43 4.05 4.93 5.09
C VAL A 43 5.22 3.97 4.90
N GLN A 44 5.19 2.82 5.59
CA GLN A 44 6.17 1.75 5.44
C GLN A 44 5.50 0.37 5.40
N PRO A 45 5.74 -0.45 4.37
CA PRO A 45 6.47 -0.16 3.14
C PRO A 45 5.69 0.80 2.21
N GLY A 46 6.32 1.30 1.15
CA GLY A 46 5.66 2.17 0.17
C GLY A 46 5.95 3.67 0.28
N LYS A 47 7.17 4.04 0.69
CA LYS A 47 7.57 5.46 0.82
C LYS A 47 7.39 6.27 -0.47
N PRO A 48 7.95 5.90 -1.64
CA PRO A 48 7.76 6.70 -2.85
C PRO A 48 6.39 6.44 -3.47
N GLN A 49 5.67 7.49 -3.81
CA GLN A 49 4.40 7.44 -4.55
C GLN A 49 4.45 8.47 -5.66
N GLY A 50 3.68 8.25 -6.72
CA GLY A 50 3.42 9.27 -7.72
C GLY A 50 1.93 9.37 -8.03
N PHE A 51 1.49 10.60 -8.25
CA PHE A 51 0.11 10.91 -8.56
C PHE A 51 0.02 12.13 -9.47
N GLY A 52 -0.95 12.11 -10.38
CA GLY A 52 -1.28 13.26 -11.20
C GLY A 52 -2.19 12.87 -12.35
N PHE A 53 -2.03 13.55 -13.48
CA PHE A 53 -2.90 13.37 -14.65
C PHE A 53 -2.09 13.35 -15.94
N LEU A 54 -2.47 12.47 -16.85
CA LEU A 54 -2.15 12.59 -18.26
C LEU A 54 -3.40 13.09 -18.99
N ASN A 55 -3.37 14.35 -19.43
CA ASN A 55 -4.56 15.07 -19.90
C ASN A 55 -5.69 15.05 -18.84
N ARG A 56 -6.74 14.25 -19.06
CA ARG A 56 -7.89 14.12 -18.14
C ARG A 56 -7.87 12.83 -17.34
N THR A 57 -6.91 11.94 -17.59
CA THR A 57 -6.88 10.61 -16.99
C THR A 57 -5.98 10.60 -15.77
N PRO A 58 -6.48 10.23 -14.59
CA PRO A 58 -5.66 10.14 -13.39
C PRO A 58 -4.59 9.05 -13.55
N VAL A 59 -3.43 9.30 -12.98
CA VAL A 59 -2.30 8.38 -12.94
C VAL A 59 -1.88 8.17 -11.49
N ILE A 60 -1.71 6.91 -11.10
CA ILE A 60 -1.09 6.52 -9.84
C ILE A 60 0.12 5.63 -10.15
N THR A 61 1.28 5.95 -9.59
CA THR A 61 2.50 5.16 -9.77
C THR A 61 2.93 4.57 -8.43
N LEU A 62 3.10 3.25 -8.38
CA LEU A 62 3.42 2.49 -7.17
C LEU A 62 4.89 2.00 -7.16
N PRO A 63 5.48 1.74 -5.99
CA PRO A 63 6.79 1.12 -5.89
C PRO A 63 6.82 -0.30 -6.48
N GLY A 64 7.97 -0.71 -7.02
CA GLY A 64 8.13 -2.04 -7.65
C GLY A 64 8.26 -3.22 -6.68
N ASN A 65 8.51 -2.97 -5.39
CA ASN A 65 8.55 -4.04 -4.40
C ASN A 65 7.13 -4.61 -4.18
N PRO A 66 6.89 -5.93 -4.26
CA PRO A 66 5.54 -6.51 -4.17
C PRO A 66 4.79 -6.18 -2.88
N VAL A 67 5.48 -6.15 -1.73
CA VAL A 67 4.86 -5.79 -0.44
C VAL A 67 4.48 -4.31 -0.44
N SER A 68 5.40 -3.45 -0.90
CA SER A 68 5.11 -2.02 -1.06
C SER A 68 3.93 -1.79 -2.00
N ALA A 69 3.85 -2.52 -3.12
CA ALA A 69 2.79 -2.37 -4.09
C ALA A 69 1.43 -2.81 -3.54
N LEU A 70 1.35 -3.92 -2.80
CA LEU A 70 0.09 -4.31 -2.13
C LEU A 70 -0.39 -3.21 -1.19
N VAL A 71 0.49 -2.75 -0.29
CA VAL A 71 0.14 -1.69 0.68
C VAL A 71 -0.28 -0.41 -0.06
N SER A 72 0.45 -0.02 -1.09
CA SER A 72 0.13 1.19 -1.86
C SER A 72 -1.14 1.04 -2.68
N PHE A 73 -1.43 -0.16 -3.19
CA PHE A 73 -2.67 -0.46 -3.89
C PHE A 73 -3.87 -0.31 -2.94
N GLU A 74 -3.82 -0.93 -1.77
CA GLU A 74 -4.92 -0.88 -0.80
C GLU A 74 -5.15 0.53 -0.25
N LEU A 75 -4.09 1.33 -0.08
CA LEU A 75 -4.19 2.69 0.46
C LEU A 75 -4.53 3.76 -0.58
N PHE A 76 -4.13 3.60 -1.85
CA PHE A 76 -4.23 4.67 -2.85
C PHE A 76 -5.02 4.28 -4.09
N VAL A 77 -4.83 3.07 -4.62
CA VAL A 77 -5.48 2.64 -5.88
C VAL A 77 -6.90 2.15 -5.64
N ARG A 78 -7.11 1.26 -4.65
CA ARG A 78 -8.44 0.72 -4.37
C ARG A 78 -9.45 1.82 -4.02
N PRO A 79 -9.16 2.80 -3.15
CA PRO A 79 -10.09 3.90 -2.88
C PRO A 79 -10.41 4.71 -4.14
N ALA A 80 -9.41 4.96 -4.99
CA ALA A 80 -9.61 5.66 -6.27
C ALA A 80 -10.52 4.87 -7.23
N LEU A 81 -10.31 3.56 -7.38
CA LEU A 81 -11.16 2.69 -8.19
C LEU A 81 -12.60 2.64 -7.67
N ARG A 82 -12.80 2.58 -6.34
CA ARG A 82 -14.14 2.61 -5.74
C ARG A 82 -14.83 3.94 -5.99
N LYS A 83 -14.10 5.05 -5.92
CA LYS A 83 -14.62 6.37 -6.25
C LYS A 83 -15.02 6.48 -7.72
N ILE A 84 -14.18 6.00 -8.63
CA ILE A 84 -14.49 5.95 -10.07
C ILE A 84 -15.73 5.08 -10.33
N GLY A 85 -15.84 3.95 -9.64
CA GLY A 85 -16.99 3.05 -9.73
C GLY A 85 -18.28 3.53 -9.06
N GLY A 86 -18.31 4.75 -8.51
CA GLY A 86 -19.51 5.34 -7.91
C GLY A 86 -19.89 4.81 -6.52
N PHE A 87 -19.00 4.10 -5.84
CA PHE A 87 -19.22 3.69 -4.45
C PHE A 87 -19.18 4.91 -3.51
N THR A 88 -19.77 4.79 -2.33
CA THR A 88 -19.73 5.84 -1.28
C THR A 88 -18.83 5.49 -0.10
N ASP A 89 -18.53 4.21 0.08
CA ASP A 89 -17.51 3.70 1.00
C ASP A 89 -16.25 3.39 0.20
N PHE A 90 -15.12 4.02 0.53
CA PHE A 90 -13.86 3.89 -0.21
C PHE A 90 -12.81 3.05 0.51
N ASP A 91 -12.88 3.02 1.84
CA ASP A 91 -11.83 2.43 2.66
C ASP A 91 -12.03 0.91 2.81
N ARG A 92 -11.02 0.24 3.36
CA ARG A 92 -11.20 -1.11 3.86
C ARG A 92 -11.79 -1.03 5.27
N PRO A 93 -12.68 -1.97 5.65
CA PRO A 93 -13.08 -2.10 7.05
C PRO A 93 -11.86 -2.25 7.94
N ARG A 94 -11.80 -1.45 9.00
CA ARG A 94 -10.81 -1.59 10.07
C ARG A 94 -11.44 -2.38 11.21
N VAL A 95 -10.72 -3.37 11.70
CA VAL A 95 -11.13 -4.21 12.82
C VAL A 95 -10.03 -4.24 13.86
N ARG A 96 -10.43 -4.30 15.14
CA ARG A 96 -9.49 -4.45 16.25
C ARG A 96 -9.21 -5.92 16.50
N ALA A 97 -7.94 -6.28 16.59
CA ALA A 97 -7.49 -7.63 16.92
C ALA A 97 -6.27 -7.61 17.83
N GLN A 98 -6.05 -8.68 18.58
CA GLN A 98 -4.83 -8.85 19.37
C GLN A 98 -3.70 -9.39 18.50
N THR A 99 -2.55 -8.72 18.48
CA THR A 99 -1.38 -9.22 17.75
C THR A 99 -0.75 -10.40 18.46
N THR A 100 -0.41 -11.48 17.73
CA THR A 100 0.28 -12.64 18.31
C THR A 100 1.75 -12.40 18.61
N THR A 101 2.33 -11.33 18.07
CA THR A 101 3.77 -11.02 18.20
C THR A 101 3.98 -9.54 18.51
N ALA A 102 5.12 -9.23 19.14
CA ALA A 102 5.51 -7.85 19.36
C ALA A 102 5.83 -7.15 18.03
N LEU A 103 5.42 -5.90 17.89
CA LEU A 103 5.58 -5.10 16.68
C LEU A 103 6.46 -3.89 16.99
N ALA A 104 7.56 -3.78 16.26
CA ALA A 104 8.39 -2.58 16.33
C ALA A 104 7.65 -1.37 15.73
N VAL A 105 7.77 -0.22 16.37
CA VAL A 105 7.19 1.02 15.88
C VAL A 105 8.23 1.84 15.12
N SER A 106 7.80 2.57 14.09
CA SER A 106 8.67 3.54 13.41
C SER A 106 8.41 4.94 13.99
N ARG A 107 9.45 5.76 14.08
CA ARG A 107 9.33 7.13 14.61
C ARG A 107 8.51 8.04 13.71
N ASP A 108 8.60 7.86 12.39
CA ASP A 108 8.15 8.84 11.40
C ASP A 108 7.12 8.30 10.39
N ARG A 109 6.85 6.99 10.41
CA ARG A 109 6.03 6.33 9.38
C ARG A 109 5.07 5.33 9.98
N THR A 110 3.81 5.37 9.55
CA THR A 110 2.86 4.30 9.85
C THR A 110 3.30 3.04 9.13
N ARG A 111 3.44 1.94 9.88
CA ARG A 111 3.81 0.65 9.32
C ARG A 111 2.57 -0.17 9.00
N TYR A 112 2.54 -0.74 7.81
CA TYR A 112 1.55 -1.74 7.41
C TYR A 112 2.25 -3.08 7.25
N LEU A 113 1.78 -4.08 7.99
CA LEU A 113 2.32 -5.44 7.96
C LEU A 113 1.26 -6.38 7.39
N ALA A 114 1.58 -7.10 6.32
CA ALA A 114 0.72 -8.18 5.86
C ALA A 114 0.53 -9.21 6.99
N GLY A 115 -0.66 -9.78 7.12
CA GLY A 115 -0.94 -10.75 8.16
C GLY A 115 -2.19 -11.59 7.89
N THR A 116 -2.43 -12.53 8.80
CA THR A 116 -3.63 -13.38 8.81
C THR A 116 -4.45 -13.07 10.07
N LEU A 117 -5.63 -12.51 9.85
CA LEU A 117 -6.65 -12.28 10.86
C LEU A 117 -7.53 -13.54 11.00
N ASP A 118 -7.60 -14.07 12.22
CA ASP A 118 -8.65 -14.98 12.66
C ASP A 118 -9.74 -14.12 13.32
N SER A 119 -10.77 -13.76 12.54
CA SER A 119 -11.85 -12.88 12.99
C SER A 119 -12.74 -13.52 14.05
N LEU A 120 -12.81 -14.86 14.10
CA LEU A 120 -13.57 -15.58 15.12
C LEU A 120 -12.89 -15.51 16.48
N ARG A 121 -11.54 -15.58 16.49
CA ARG A 121 -10.76 -15.44 17.72
C ARG A 121 -10.39 -14.00 18.07
N GLY A 122 -10.55 -13.06 17.14
CA GLY A 122 -10.13 -11.67 17.33
C GLY A 122 -8.61 -11.50 17.43
N VAL A 123 -7.86 -12.37 16.74
CA VAL A 123 -6.39 -12.44 16.82
C VAL A 123 -5.80 -12.26 15.43
N VAL A 124 -4.71 -11.50 15.33
CA VAL A 124 -3.97 -11.30 14.09
C VAL A 124 -2.54 -11.78 14.20
N ALA A 125 -2.10 -12.58 13.23
CA ALA A 125 -0.72 -13.02 13.08
C ALA A 125 -0.06 -12.25 11.93
N PRO A 126 0.81 -11.25 12.21
CA PRO A 126 1.60 -10.60 11.18
C PRO A 126 2.55 -11.61 10.49
N ALA A 127 2.74 -11.43 9.19
CA ALA A 127 3.74 -12.17 8.44
C ALA A 127 5.15 -11.91 9.00
N SER A 128 5.92 -12.98 9.20
CA SER A 128 7.27 -12.85 9.74
C SER A 128 8.21 -12.22 8.70
N ARG A 129 9.02 -11.24 9.11
CA ARG A 129 10.07 -10.67 8.22
C ARG A 129 11.21 -11.64 7.90
N ARG A 130 11.20 -12.87 8.43
CA ARG A 130 12.29 -13.84 8.32
C ARG A 130 11.96 -14.88 7.26
N GLY A 131 12.55 -14.73 6.08
CA GLY A 131 12.47 -15.71 4.98
C GLY A 131 12.70 -15.08 3.61
N SER A 132 13.24 -15.87 2.68
CA SER A 132 13.43 -15.52 1.26
C SER A 132 12.13 -15.34 0.48
N HIS A 133 10.97 -15.66 1.06
CA HIS A 133 9.68 -15.75 0.38
C HIS A 133 8.66 -14.68 0.84
N LEU A 134 9.11 -13.42 0.95
CA LEU A 134 8.24 -12.26 1.24
C LEU A 134 6.99 -12.20 0.33
N VAL A 135 7.10 -12.63 -0.92
CA VAL A 135 5.98 -12.68 -1.87
C VAL A 135 4.95 -13.75 -1.46
N ALA A 136 5.40 -14.94 -1.04
CA ALA A 136 4.50 -16.02 -0.63
C ALA A 136 3.73 -15.66 0.66
N GLN A 137 4.37 -14.92 1.56
CA GLN A 137 3.71 -14.44 2.78
C GLN A 137 2.63 -13.40 2.51
N VAL A 138 2.84 -12.55 1.50
CA VAL A 138 1.82 -11.59 1.05
C VAL A 138 0.65 -12.29 0.36
N ALA A 139 0.92 -13.37 -0.40
CA ALA A 139 -0.13 -14.12 -1.09
C ALA A 139 -1.13 -14.80 -0.13
N GLY A 140 -0.70 -15.17 1.09
CA GLY A 140 -1.58 -15.76 2.12
C GLY A 140 -2.18 -14.75 3.09
N ALA A 141 -1.93 -13.44 2.91
CA ALA A 141 -2.41 -12.42 3.82
C ALA A 141 -3.87 -12.06 3.51
N ASN A 142 -4.71 -12.04 4.55
CA ASN A 142 -6.11 -11.59 4.46
C ASN A 142 -6.30 -10.20 5.10
N CYS A 143 -5.23 -9.60 5.61
CA CYS A 143 -5.26 -8.31 6.28
C CYS A 143 -3.92 -7.55 6.21
N LEU A 144 -3.98 -6.24 6.48
CA LEU A 144 -2.82 -5.41 6.80
C LEU A 144 -2.96 -4.90 8.24
N VAL A 145 -2.00 -5.23 9.11
CA VAL A 145 -1.89 -4.68 10.46
C VAL A 145 -1.35 -3.25 10.37
N GLU A 146 -2.09 -2.28 10.90
CA GLU A 146 -1.73 -0.88 10.96
C GLU A 146 -1.02 -0.58 12.30
N VAL A 147 0.22 -0.09 12.23
CA VAL A 147 1.02 0.29 13.39
C VAL A 147 1.40 1.77 13.24
N PRO A 148 0.69 2.68 13.93
CA PRO A 148 0.94 4.11 13.84
C PRO A 148 2.38 4.50 14.21
N ALA A 149 2.87 5.57 13.60
CA ALA A 149 4.16 6.15 13.94
C ALA A 149 4.17 6.77 15.36
N GLY A 150 5.35 6.85 15.97
CA GLY A 150 5.56 7.63 17.19
C GLY A 150 4.99 7.04 18.47
N LEU A 151 4.50 5.80 18.42
CA LEU A 151 4.14 5.01 19.61
C LEU A 151 5.38 4.32 20.20
N ASP A 152 5.26 3.85 21.44
CA ASP A 152 6.16 2.84 22.00
C ASP A 152 5.95 1.48 21.31
N ASP A 153 6.95 0.60 21.38
CA ASP A 153 6.87 -0.74 20.80
C ASP A 153 5.62 -1.49 21.29
N VAL A 154 4.92 -2.14 20.35
CA VAL A 154 3.66 -2.83 20.64
C VAL A 154 3.98 -4.24 21.14
N ALA A 155 3.61 -4.55 22.38
CA ALA A 155 3.80 -5.89 22.95
C ALA A 155 2.86 -6.93 22.30
N ALA A 156 3.26 -8.20 22.31
CA ALA A 156 2.35 -9.30 21.95
C ALA A 156 1.10 -9.30 22.86
N GLY A 157 -0.06 -9.62 22.31
CA GLY A 157 -1.37 -9.56 22.98
C GLY A 157 -2.01 -8.16 22.97
N SER A 158 -1.29 -7.12 22.57
CA SER A 158 -1.85 -5.77 22.45
C SER A 158 -2.87 -5.68 21.33
N PHE A 159 -3.87 -4.82 21.49
CA PHE A 159 -4.82 -4.52 20.42
C PHE A 159 -4.20 -3.62 19.37
N VAL A 160 -4.42 -3.96 18.10
CA VAL A 160 -4.01 -3.20 16.92
C VAL A 160 -5.18 -3.04 15.95
N GLU A 161 -5.13 -2.00 15.13
CA GLU A 161 -6.05 -1.84 14.00
C GLU A 161 -5.58 -2.71 12.83
N VAL A 162 -6.55 -3.32 12.14
CA VAL A 162 -6.30 -4.24 11.04
C VAL A 162 -7.21 -3.87 9.87
N LEU A 163 -6.63 -3.55 8.73
CA LEU A 163 -7.36 -3.38 7.48
C LEU A 163 -7.69 -4.77 6.93
N TRP A 164 -8.96 -5.13 6.91
CA TRP A 164 -9.39 -6.44 6.45
C TRP A 164 -9.49 -6.47 4.92
N LEU A 165 -8.71 -7.34 4.27
CA LEU A 165 -8.65 -7.46 2.81
C LEU A 165 -9.74 -8.39 2.23
N GLY A 166 -10.44 -9.12 3.10
CA GLY A 166 -11.38 -10.18 2.73
C GLY A 166 -10.75 -11.57 2.85
N SER A 167 -11.58 -12.60 2.77
CA SER A 167 -11.20 -14.02 2.75
C SER A 167 -11.09 -14.54 1.33
#